data_AF-A0A7W5Y960-F1
#
_entry.id   AF-A0A7W5Y960-F1
#
_cell.length_a   1.000
_cell.length_b   1.000
_cell.length_c   1.000
_cell.angle_alpha   90.00
_cell.angle_beta   90.00
_cell.angle_gamma   90.00
#
_symmetry.space_group_name_H-M   'P 1'
#
loop_
_entity.id
_entity.type
_entity.pdbx_description
1 polymer ?
#
loop_
_entity_poly.entity_id
_entity_poly.type
_entity_poly.pdbx_seq_one_letter_code
_entity_poly.pdbx_strand_id
1 'polypeptide(L)'
;MENERQLGAELALVGGADEVRDVYREFLPLNALLLRACTDWQLRPTAGDRLAVNDHSDPAWDGRVLHELAGIDRALTPLADRLGSVLTRFRGYDTRFAEALGRALAGEGAWVDRTDVDSCHRVWFELHEDLIATLGLDRHAAP
;
A
#
# COMPACT_ATOMS: atom_id res chain seq x y z
N MET A 1 -18.97 -2.66 -12.38
CA MET A 1 -19.37 -1.26 -12.63
C MET A 1 -18.86 -0.82 -14.00
N GLU A 2 -19.50 0.16 -14.67
CA GLU A 2 -19.09 0.60 -16.02
C GLU A 2 -17.63 1.07 -16.08
N ASN A 3 -17.13 1.68 -15.00
CA ASN A 3 -15.72 2.09 -14.88
C ASN A 3 -14.75 0.90 -14.90
N GLU A 4 -14.98 -0.14 -14.10
CA GLU A 4 -14.15 -1.36 -14.07
C GLU A 4 -14.14 -2.08 -15.42
N ARG A 5 -15.28 -2.11 -16.12
CA ARG A 5 -15.36 -2.65 -17.49
C ARG A 5 -14.49 -1.87 -18.47
N GLN A 6 -14.42 -0.55 -18.34
CA GLN A 6 -13.57 0.30 -19.16
C GLN A 6 -12.08 0.07 -18.85
N LEU A 7 -11.71 -0.11 -17.58
CA LEU A 7 -10.33 -0.42 -17.18
C LEU A 7 -9.86 -1.78 -17.71
N GLY A 8 -10.72 -2.81 -17.63
CA GLY A 8 -10.43 -4.13 -18.18
C GLY A 8 -10.31 -4.14 -19.71
N ALA A 9 -11.12 -3.34 -20.40
CA ALA A 9 -11.04 -3.19 -21.86
C ALA A 9 -9.75 -2.48 -22.29
N GLU A 10 -9.33 -1.44 -21.56
CA GLU A 10 -8.05 -0.75 -21.79
C GLU A 10 -6.86 -1.70 -21.61
N LEU A 11 -6.85 -2.50 -20.53
CA LEU A 11 -5.79 -3.49 -20.27
C LEU A 11 -5.70 -4.55 -21.38
N ALA A 12 -6.86 -5.00 -21.89
CA ALA A 12 -6.93 -5.95 -23.00
C ALA A 12 -6.42 -5.35 -24.32
N LEU A 13 -6.67 -4.05 -24.56
CA LEU A 13 -6.17 -3.35 -25.75
C LEU A 13 -4.66 -3.14 -25.74
N VAL A 14 -4.07 -2.88 -24.56
CA VAL A 14 -2.61 -2.69 -24.40
C VAL A 14 -1.87 -4.04 -24.36
N GLY A 15 -2.57 -5.15 -24.12
CA GLY A 15 -1.98 -6.49 -24.07
C GLY A 15 -1.12 -6.74 -22.81
N GLY A 16 -1.23 -5.88 -21.79
CA GLY A 16 -0.41 -5.95 -20.58
C GLY A 16 -1.04 -6.70 -19.40
N ALA A 17 -2.09 -7.47 -19.65
CA ALA A 17 -2.86 -8.13 -18.59
C ALA A 17 -2.01 -9.10 -17.74
N ASP A 18 -1.07 -9.81 -18.37
CA ASP A 18 -0.21 -10.77 -17.66
C ASP A 18 0.82 -10.06 -16.80
N GLU A 19 1.40 -8.96 -17.28
CA GLU A 19 2.32 -8.12 -16.50
C GLU A 19 1.65 -7.55 -15.24
N VAL A 20 0.43 -7.02 -15.37
CA VAL A 20 -0.33 -6.51 -14.22
C VAL A 20 -0.69 -7.62 -13.23
N ARG A 21 -1.02 -8.83 -13.71
CA ARG A 21 -1.25 -9.99 -12.83
C ARG A 21 0.00 -10.44 -12.10
N ASP A 22 1.15 -10.44 -12.78
CA ASP A 22 2.43 -10.83 -12.19
C ASP A 22 2.83 -9.84 -11.09
N VAL A 23 2.76 -8.54 -11.38
CA VAL A 23 2.98 -7.50 -10.36
C VAL A 23 1.97 -7.62 -9.21
N TYR A 24 0.69 -7.89 -9.49
CA TYR A 24 -0.30 -8.09 -8.43
C TYR A 24 0.06 -9.25 -7.49
N ARG A 25 0.59 -10.36 -8.02
CA ARG A 25 1.08 -11.48 -7.17
C ARG A 25 2.27 -11.07 -6.30
N GLU A 26 3.18 -10.24 -6.81
CA GLU A 26 4.31 -9.70 -6.04
C GLU A 26 3.87 -8.65 -5.01
N PHE A 27 2.79 -7.93 -5.29
CA PHE A 27 2.18 -6.95 -4.39
C PHE A 27 1.52 -7.60 -3.16
N LEU A 28 0.87 -8.76 -3.31
CA LEU A 28 0.10 -9.39 -2.22
C LEU A 28 0.90 -9.64 -0.92
N PRO A 29 2.12 -10.18 -0.94
CA PRO A 29 2.94 -10.28 0.27
C PRO A 29 3.27 -8.92 0.90
N LEU A 30 3.54 -7.90 0.09
CA LEU A 30 3.80 -6.54 0.58
C LEU A 30 2.54 -5.93 1.20
N ASN A 31 1.36 -6.24 0.65
CA ASN A 31 0.09 -5.81 1.18
C ASN A 31 -0.15 -6.38 2.59
N ALA A 32 0.16 -7.66 2.80
CA ALA A 32 0.09 -8.27 4.12
C ALA A 32 1.04 -7.61 5.13
N LEU A 33 2.26 -7.27 4.71
CA LEU A 33 3.22 -6.53 5.53
C LEU A 33 2.71 -5.12 5.86
N LEU A 34 2.19 -4.37 4.88
CA LEU A 34 1.68 -3.03 5.12
C LEU A 34 0.48 -3.01 6.07
N LEU A 35 -0.48 -3.92 5.89
CA LEU A 35 -1.62 -4.04 6.80
C LEU A 35 -1.17 -4.36 8.22
N ARG A 36 -0.16 -5.22 8.36
CA ARG A 36 0.44 -5.53 9.66
C ARG A 36 1.13 -4.31 10.25
N ALA A 37 1.96 -3.60 9.48
CA ALA A 37 2.63 -2.39 9.91
C ALA A 37 1.64 -1.30 10.34
N CYS A 38 0.53 -1.11 9.62
CA CYS A 38 -0.53 -0.17 10.02
C CYS A 38 -1.22 -0.61 11.33
N THR A 39 -1.46 -1.91 11.49
CA THR A 39 -2.02 -2.45 12.74
C THR A 39 -1.07 -2.24 13.92
N ASP A 40 0.21 -2.56 13.72
CA ASP A 40 1.25 -2.37 14.74
C ASP A 40 1.52 -0.87 14.99
N TRP A 41 1.28 0.01 14.01
CA TRP A 41 1.31 1.46 14.22
C TRP A 41 0.21 1.91 15.19
N GLN A 42 -1.01 1.41 14.99
CA GLN A 42 -2.20 1.76 15.78
C GLN A 42 -2.22 1.09 17.16
N LEU A 43 -1.65 -0.11 17.27
CA LEU A 43 -1.74 -0.96 18.46
C LEU A 43 -0.35 -1.34 18.96
N ARG A 44 -0.16 -1.27 20.28
CA ARG A 44 1.04 -1.77 20.95
C ARG A 44 0.63 -2.77 22.03
N PRO A 45 0.51 -4.07 21.71
CA PRO A 45 0.07 -5.10 22.64
C PRO A 45 0.89 -5.12 23.94
N THR A 46 0.21 -5.18 25.08
CA THR A 46 0.82 -5.32 26.40
C THR A 46 0.42 -6.66 27.04
N ALA A 47 1.04 -7.01 28.17
CA ALA A 47 0.77 -8.28 28.87
C ALA A 47 -0.71 -8.46 29.29
N GLY A 48 -1.46 -7.37 29.49
CA GLY A 48 -2.86 -7.40 29.90
C GLY A 48 -3.86 -6.95 28.82
N ASP A 49 -3.39 -6.36 27.72
CA ASP A 49 -4.25 -5.81 26.68
C ASP A 49 -3.59 -5.95 25.30
N ARG A 50 -4.13 -6.87 24.50
CA ARG A 50 -3.66 -7.15 23.13
C ARG A 50 -4.09 -6.10 22.11
N LEU A 51 -5.11 -5.31 22.44
CA LEU A 51 -5.65 -4.25 21.58
C LEU A 51 -5.36 -2.86 22.17
N ALA A 52 -4.34 -2.78 23.04
CA ALA A 52 -3.89 -1.51 23.59
C ALA A 52 -3.48 -0.58 22.45
N VAL A 53 -4.08 0.61 22.41
CA VAL A 53 -3.73 1.67 21.46
C VAL A 53 -2.27 2.05 21.69
N ASN A 54 -1.53 2.19 20.60
CA ASN A 54 -0.17 2.70 20.66
C ASN A 54 -0.22 4.19 21.01
N ASP A 55 0.33 4.53 22.18
CA ASP A 55 0.45 5.92 22.65
C ASP A 55 1.74 6.60 22.14
N HIS A 56 2.52 5.90 21.30
CA HIS A 56 3.78 6.37 20.72
C HIS A 56 4.84 6.77 21.75
N SER A 57 4.76 6.21 22.97
CA SER A 57 5.75 6.44 24.04
C SER A 57 6.99 5.55 23.96
N ASP A 58 6.99 4.51 23.10
CA ASP A 58 8.13 3.61 22.87
C ASP A 58 8.70 3.83 21.46
N PRO A 59 9.79 4.61 21.34
CA PRO A 59 10.43 4.87 20.05
C PRO A 59 10.99 3.61 19.39
N ALA A 60 11.30 2.55 20.14
CA ALA A 60 11.77 1.30 19.56
C ALA A 60 10.63 0.53 18.88
N TRP A 61 9.40 0.65 19.39
CA TRP A 61 8.22 0.11 18.73
C TRP A 61 7.93 0.84 17.42
N ASP A 62 7.79 2.17 17.49
CA ASP A 62 7.51 3.00 16.31
C ASP A 62 8.62 2.89 15.25
N GLY A 63 9.88 2.88 15.69
CA GLY A 63 11.03 2.72 14.80
C GLY A 63 11.04 1.39 14.04
N ARG A 64 10.53 0.30 14.63
CA ARG A 64 10.40 -0.99 13.92
C ARG A 64 9.34 -0.93 12.83
N VAL A 65 8.19 -0.30 13.11
CA VAL A 65 7.12 -0.12 12.12
C VAL A 65 7.60 0.75 10.96
N LEU A 66 8.25 1.88 11.25
CA LEU A 66 8.81 2.76 10.21
C LEU A 66 9.90 2.06 9.38
N HIS A 67 10.70 1.19 10.00
CA HIS A 67 11.68 0.38 9.27
C HIS A 67 11.02 -0.61 8.29
N GLU A 68 9.92 -1.23 8.68
CA GLU A 68 9.14 -2.12 7.81
C GLU A 68 8.53 -1.35 6.64
N LEU A 69 7.94 -0.18 6.89
CA LEU A 69 7.43 0.71 5.84
C LEU A 69 8.53 1.15 4.87
N ALA A 70 9.75 1.40 5.34
CA ALA A 70 10.90 1.69 4.47
C ALA A 70 11.39 0.47 3.66
N GLY A 71 11.11 -0.75 4.12
CA GLY A 71 11.27 -1.96 3.32
C GLY A 71 10.26 -2.01 2.17
N ILE A 72 9.01 -1.70 2.49
CA ILE A 72 7.89 -1.68 1.53
C ILE A 72 8.10 -0.61 0.46
N ASP A 73 8.50 0.60 0.83
CA ASP A 73 8.83 1.70 -0.10
C ASP A 73 9.84 1.28 -1.18
N ARG A 74 10.95 0.67 -0.75
CA ARG A 74 11.99 0.16 -1.66
C ARG A 74 11.48 -0.96 -2.57
N ALA A 75 10.58 -1.81 -2.08
CA ALA A 75 9.98 -2.88 -2.87
C ALA A 75 8.90 -2.36 -3.82
N LEU A 76 8.22 -1.26 -3.49
CA LEU A 76 7.17 -0.65 -4.31
C LEU A 76 7.72 -0.01 -5.59
N THR A 77 8.87 0.66 -5.51
CA THR A 77 9.47 1.37 -6.65
C THR A 77 9.53 0.52 -7.93
N PRO A 78 10.15 -0.68 -7.95
CA PRO A 78 10.20 -1.49 -9.17
C PRO A 78 8.82 -2.01 -9.63
N LEU A 79 7.86 -2.20 -8.72
CA LEU A 79 6.49 -2.59 -9.09
C LEU A 79 5.74 -1.44 -9.76
N ALA A 80 5.86 -0.22 -9.21
CA ALA A 80 5.26 0.98 -9.76
C ALA A 80 5.82 1.31 -11.16
N ASP A 81 7.13 1.14 -11.37
CA ASP A 81 7.75 1.31 -12.70
C ASP A 81 7.19 0.33 -13.74
N ARG A 82 7.09 -0.96 -13.37
CA ARG A 82 6.51 -2.00 -14.24
C ARG A 82 5.06 -1.69 -14.58
N LEU A 83 4.23 -1.39 -13.58
CA LEU A 83 2.83 -1.02 -13.78
C LEU A 83 2.68 0.25 -14.63
N GLY A 84 3.49 1.27 -14.36
CA GLY A 84 3.51 2.55 -15.07
C GLY A 84 3.98 2.47 -16.52
N SER A 85 4.70 1.39 -16.88
CA SER A 85 5.06 1.06 -18.26
C SER A 85 3.88 0.51 -19.07
N VAL A 86 2.92 -0.13 -18.38
CA VAL A 86 1.71 -0.69 -18.98
C VAL A 86 0.56 0.32 -19.00
N LEU A 87 0.28 0.95 -17.85
CA LEU A 87 -0.83 1.90 -17.69
C LEU A 87 -0.34 3.13 -16.93
N THR A 88 -0.51 4.30 -17.55
CA THR A 88 0.01 5.58 -17.01
C THR A 88 -0.58 5.96 -15.66
N ARG A 89 -1.78 5.46 -15.31
CA ARG A 89 -2.44 5.72 -14.02
C ARG A 89 -1.67 5.17 -12.82
N PHE A 90 -0.87 4.13 -12.99
CA PHE A 90 -0.08 3.55 -11.89
C PHE A 90 1.21 4.32 -11.58
N ARG A 91 1.56 5.34 -12.40
CA ARG A 91 2.76 6.14 -12.16
C ARG A 91 2.58 7.04 -10.93
N GLY A 92 3.64 7.17 -10.14
CA GLY A 92 3.71 8.12 -9.02
C GLY A 92 3.20 7.58 -7.68
N TYR A 93 2.69 6.36 -7.61
CA TYR A 93 2.34 5.72 -6.33
C TYR A 93 3.57 5.53 -5.42
N ASP A 94 4.71 5.15 -6.01
CA ASP A 94 6.01 5.07 -5.36
C ASP A 94 6.44 6.43 -4.79
N THR A 95 6.32 7.50 -5.58
CA THR A 95 6.72 8.85 -5.16
C THR A 95 5.83 9.36 -4.02
N ARG A 96 4.51 9.19 -4.14
CA ARG A 96 3.55 9.58 -3.10
C ARG A 96 3.78 8.81 -1.80
N PHE A 97 4.07 7.51 -1.89
CA PHE A 97 4.38 6.68 -0.72
C PHE A 97 5.69 7.13 -0.05
N ALA A 98 6.73 7.39 -0.83
CA ALA A 98 8.02 7.86 -0.33
C ALA A 98 7.90 9.23 0.36
N GLU A 99 7.08 10.14 -0.18
CA GLU A 99 6.79 11.44 0.45
C GLU A 99 6.09 11.27 1.80
N ALA A 100 5.04 10.45 1.86
CA ALA A 100 4.32 10.15 3.10
C ALA A 100 5.23 9.52 4.15
N LEU A 101 6.04 8.54 3.75
CA LEU A 101 7.03 7.90 4.61
C LEU A 101 8.10 8.90 5.09
N GLY A 102 8.56 9.80 4.22
CA GLY A 102 9.51 10.85 4.57
C GLY A 102 8.96 11.77 5.67
N ARG A 103 7.67 12.13 5.63
CA ARG A 103 7.01 12.90 6.68
C ARG A 103 6.90 12.10 7.98
N ALA A 104 6.52 10.83 7.91
CA ALA A 104 6.46 9.95 9.07
C ALA A 104 7.83 9.79 9.76
N LEU A 105 8.90 9.58 8.98
CA LEU A 105 10.29 9.51 9.47
C LEU A 105 10.78 10.84 10.05
N ALA A 106 10.25 11.98 9.59
CA ALA A 106 10.52 13.30 10.14
C ALA A 106 9.78 13.59 11.47
N GLY A 107 9.06 12.60 12.03
CA GLY A 107 8.35 12.70 13.30
C GLY A 107 6.86 13.05 13.16
N GLU A 108 6.34 13.18 11.94
CA GLU A 108 4.91 13.41 11.72
C GLU A 108 4.18 12.06 11.59
N GLY A 109 4.12 11.32 12.71
CA GLY A 109 3.59 9.95 12.75
C GLY A 109 2.18 9.76 12.17
N ALA A 110 1.36 10.82 12.18
CA ALA A 110 0.05 10.80 11.54
C ALA A 110 0.10 10.75 10.00
N TRP A 111 1.27 10.67 9.36
CA TRP A 111 1.39 10.33 7.92
C TRP A 111 1.48 8.83 7.65
N VAL A 112 1.44 7.98 8.69
CA VAL A 112 1.39 6.52 8.51
C VAL A 112 0.00 6.06 8.10
N ASP A 113 -1.06 6.41 8.83
CA ASP A 113 -2.38 5.78 8.70
C ASP A 113 -3.58 6.72 8.53
N ARG A 114 -3.36 8.04 8.63
CA ARG A 114 -4.45 9.02 8.59
C ARG A 114 -5.16 9.03 7.24
N THR A 115 -6.48 9.16 7.24
CA THR A 115 -7.33 8.90 6.07
C THR A 115 -7.68 10.14 5.24
N ASP A 116 -7.52 11.35 5.79
CA ASP A 116 -7.82 12.64 5.15
C ASP A 116 -6.59 13.29 4.48
N VAL A 117 -5.43 12.64 4.55
CA VAL A 117 -4.19 13.04 3.88
C VAL A 117 -3.63 11.89 3.07
N ASP A 118 -2.64 12.19 2.24
CA ASP A 118 -1.94 11.19 1.43
C ASP A 118 -0.92 10.40 2.27
N SER A 119 -1.40 9.70 3.29
CA SER A 119 -0.60 8.86 4.18
C SER A 119 -0.12 7.59 3.50
N CYS A 120 0.86 6.88 4.09
CA CYS A 120 1.33 5.59 3.59
C CYS A 120 0.17 4.61 3.39
N HIS A 121 -0.74 4.50 4.37
CA HIS A 121 -1.94 3.68 4.27
C HIS A 121 -2.87 4.13 3.13
N ARG A 122 -3.11 5.44 2.99
CA ARG A 122 -4.03 5.96 1.96
C ARG A 122 -3.51 5.71 0.55
N VAL A 123 -2.23 6.02 0.30
CA VAL A 123 -1.56 5.77 -0.99
C VAL A 123 -1.61 4.29 -1.33
N TRP A 124 -1.31 3.42 -0.36
CA TRP A 124 -1.32 1.97 -0.57
C TRP A 124 -2.72 1.43 -0.86
N PHE A 125 -3.73 1.90 -0.12
CA PHE A 125 -5.12 1.53 -0.34
C PHE A 125 -5.59 1.89 -1.75
N GLU A 126 -5.25 3.09 -2.25
CA GLU A 126 -5.59 3.50 -3.62
C GLU A 126 -4.93 2.61 -4.67
N LEU A 127 -3.64 2.30 -4.52
CA LEU A 127 -2.93 1.39 -5.42
C LEU A 127 -3.60 0.00 -5.44
N HIS A 128 -4.00 -0.52 -4.29
CA HIS A 128 -4.67 -1.81 -4.19
C HIS A 128 -6.02 -1.82 -4.93
N GLU A 129 -6.83 -0.78 -4.72
CA GLU A 129 -8.12 -0.62 -5.40
C GLU A 129 -7.95 -0.52 -6.91
N ASP A 130 -6.96 0.25 -7.38
CA ASP A 130 -6.66 0.37 -8.81
C ASP A 130 -6.24 -0.97 -9.44
N LEU A 131 -5.46 -1.80 -8.71
CA LEU A 131 -5.07 -3.14 -9.16
C LEU A 131 -6.27 -4.07 -9.27
N ILE A 132 -7.13 -4.12 -8.24
CA ILE A 132 -8.35 -4.94 -8.23
C ILE A 132 -9.27 -4.52 -9.39
N ALA A 133 -9.52 -3.23 -9.53
CA ALA A 133 -10.41 -2.69 -10.56
C ALA A 133 -9.87 -2.95 -11.98
N THR A 134 -8.54 -2.82 -12.16
CA THR A 134 -7.87 -3.08 -13.44
C THR A 134 -7.94 -4.55 -13.84
N LEU A 135 -7.79 -5.46 -12.87
CA LEU A 135 -7.83 -6.91 -13.11
C LEU A 135 -9.25 -7.49 -13.11
N GLY A 136 -10.26 -6.70 -12.73
CA GLY A 136 -11.64 -7.15 -12.59
C GLY A 136 -11.80 -8.25 -11.54
N LEU A 137 -10.97 -8.23 -10.48
CA LEU A 137 -11.03 -9.19 -9.40
C LEU A 137 -12.18 -8.86 -8.46
N ASP A 138 -12.83 -9.88 -7.90
CA ASP A 138 -13.77 -9.67 -6.82
C ASP A 138 -13.00 -9.50 -5.51
N ARG A 139 -13.24 -8.38 -4.81
CA ARG A 139 -12.67 -8.05 -3.49
C ARG A 139 -12.84 -9.16 -2.45
N HIS A 140 -13.88 -9.99 -2.59
CA HIS A 140 -14.22 -11.06 -1.65
C HIS A 140 -13.67 -12.44 -2.06
N ALA A 141 -12.98 -12.53 -3.20
CA ALA A 141 -12.51 -13.81 -3.75
C ALA A 141 -11.02 -14.09 -3.52
N ALA A 142 -10.26 -13.15 -2.95
CA ALA A 142 -8.87 -13.39 -2.56
C ALA A 142 -8.78 -13.82 -1.08
N PRO A 143 -8.10 -14.94 -0.76
CA PRO A 143 -7.90 -15.43 0.61
C PRO A 143 -6.94 -14.57 1.43
#